data_AF-A0A8H4VPH6-F1
#
_entry.id   AF-A0A8H4VPH6-F1
#
_cell.length_a   1.000
_cell.length_b   1.000
_cell.length_c   1.000
_cell.angle_alpha   90.00
_cell.angle_beta   90.00
_cell.angle_gamma   90.00
#
_symmetry.space_group_name_H-M   'P 1'
#
loop_
_entity.id
_entity.type
_entity.pdbx_description
1 polymer ?
#
loop_
_entity_poly.entity_id
_entity_poly.type
_entity_poly.pdbx_seq_one_letter_code
_entity_poly.pdbx_strand_id
1 'polypeptide(L)'
;MHRDEKRLAVEGNGGDRREMQVKWQGRRENCHPIRSDPESDFVVVHNGIVTNSAELRLVLQKRGYKFATETDTEAVAILTKYVFDSHQDKELTFTGLIKAVLKELEGSFAFVFKSHHFPNEVVTARRGSPLLIGVKTDKKLKVDFVDAHTIETLELEIAAIMKGKFDTFMQKEIYEQPESVVNTMRGRVHFDDSKITLGGLRAYLPIMRRCRRMVFIACGTSYHSCLATRAIFEELAEIPVSVELAGDFLDRKTPIFRDDVVVFLSQSGETADTILALRYCLERGALCVGVVNTVGSTLSRETHCGVHINAGPEVGVASTKVTVMIALQLSEDRISFMERRNQIIAGLHALPGQIKKVLELDASLQQLAATVSENKSLLLMGRGYQYATCLEGALKIKEISYMHSEGILAGELKHGPLALVDENMPVIIIMTQDSLYPKVQSAFAQITARKAQPIVICNEGDEGIPAGVKTVRVPKTVDCLQGLLNIIPLQILSYHLAVKNGCDVDFPRNLAKSVTVE
;
A
#
# COMPACT_ATOMS: atom_id res chain seq x y z
N MET A 1 -2.31 -23.35 -15.62
CA MET A 1 -3.51 -23.85 -14.93
C MET A 1 -4.65 -22.92 -15.27
N HIS A 2 -5.57 -23.32 -16.15
CA HIS A 2 -6.75 -22.53 -16.48
C HIS A 2 -7.60 -22.35 -15.21
N ARG A 3 -7.92 -21.10 -14.85
CA ARG A 3 -8.87 -20.77 -13.78
C ARG A 3 -10.27 -20.77 -14.41
N ASP A 4 -11.13 -21.70 -14.02
CA ASP A 4 -12.54 -21.71 -14.39
C ASP A 4 -13.31 -20.70 -13.53
N GLU A 5 -13.79 -19.62 -14.14
CA GLU A 5 -14.74 -18.69 -13.53
C GLU A 5 -16.13 -19.36 -13.42
N LYS A 6 -16.75 -19.32 -12.23
CA LYS A 6 -18.20 -19.56 -12.13
C LYS A 6 -18.92 -18.30 -12.59
N ARG A 7 -19.48 -18.33 -13.80
CA ARG A 7 -20.45 -17.34 -14.27
C ARG A 7 -21.85 -17.85 -13.93
N LEU A 8 -22.61 -17.05 -13.18
CA LEU A 8 -24.03 -17.26 -12.95
C LEU A 8 -24.77 -16.24 -13.81
N ALA A 9 -25.19 -16.66 -15.00
CA ALA A 9 -26.18 -15.95 -15.77
C ALA A 9 -27.54 -16.19 -15.09
N VAL A 10 -28.05 -15.20 -14.39
CA VAL A 10 -29.44 -15.20 -13.93
C VAL A 10 -30.23 -14.37 -14.94
N GLU A 11 -30.95 -15.04 -15.84
CA GLU A 11 -31.93 -14.39 -16.71
C GLU A 11 -33.13 -13.96 -15.86
N GLY A 12 -33.24 -12.65 -15.61
CA GLY A 12 -34.49 -12.04 -15.18
C GLY A 12 -35.32 -11.64 -16.40
N ASN A 13 -36.64 -11.86 -16.35
CA ASN A 13 -37.56 -11.23 -17.29
C ASN A 13 -37.36 -9.70 -17.23
N GLY A 14 -36.72 -9.14 -18.25
CA GLY A 14 -36.39 -7.71 -18.32
C GLY A 14 -34.94 -7.37 -18.68
N GLY A 15 -34.06 -8.33 -18.94
CA GLY A 15 -32.81 -8.08 -19.69
C GLY A 15 -31.70 -7.29 -18.97
N ASP A 16 -31.79 -7.04 -17.66
CA ASP A 16 -30.72 -6.36 -16.92
C ASP A 16 -29.75 -7.39 -16.30
N ARG A 17 -28.56 -7.56 -16.91
CA ARG A 17 -27.48 -8.42 -16.41
C ARG A 17 -26.60 -7.64 -15.44
N ARG A 18 -26.43 -8.14 -14.22
CA ARG A 18 -25.44 -7.61 -13.27
C ARG A 18 -24.65 -8.76 -12.64
N GLU A 19 -23.35 -8.79 -12.90
CA GLU A 19 -22.39 -9.74 -12.36
C GLU A 19 -21.26 -8.97 -11.64
N MET A 20 -20.77 -9.48 -10.50
CA MET A 20 -19.35 -9.49 -10.13
C MET A 20 -19.10 -10.18 -8.77
N GLN A 21 -18.12 -11.09 -8.72
CA GLN A 21 -16.95 -10.99 -7.83
C GLN A 21 -15.85 -12.01 -8.24
N VAL A 22 -14.57 -11.66 -8.02
CA VAL A 22 -13.40 -12.53 -8.18
C VAL A 22 -12.91 -12.95 -6.79
N LYS A 23 -12.79 -14.26 -6.54
CA LYS A 23 -12.22 -14.80 -5.30
C LYS A 23 -10.77 -15.24 -5.51
N TRP A 24 -9.95 -15.01 -4.49
CA TRP A 24 -8.57 -15.47 -4.40
C TRP A 24 -8.52 -16.74 -3.55
N GLN A 25 -7.95 -17.79 -4.17
CA GLN A 25 -7.76 -19.16 -3.68
C GLN A 25 -9.03 -20.01 -3.46
N GLY A 26 -8.98 -21.23 -4.01
CA GLY A 26 -9.93 -22.30 -3.70
C GLY A 26 -10.41 -23.10 -4.92
N ARG A 27 -10.95 -24.30 -4.64
CA ARG A 27 -11.73 -25.08 -5.60
C ARG A 27 -12.93 -24.25 -6.09
N ARG A 28 -13.45 -24.55 -7.28
CA ARG A 28 -14.62 -23.88 -7.89
C ARG A 28 -15.85 -23.82 -6.95
N GLU A 29 -15.93 -24.74 -5.99
CA GLU A 29 -16.96 -24.80 -4.95
C GLU A 29 -16.89 -23.62 -3.97
N ASN A 30 -15.69 -23.12 -3.67
CA ASN A 30 -15.47 -22.02 -2.72
C ASN A 30 -15.66 -20.63 -3.35
N CYS A 31 -15.82 -20.55 -4.68
CA CYS A 31 -16.04 -19.29 -5.39
C CYS A 31 -17.39 -18.69 -5.05
N HIS A 32 -17.41 -17.37 -4.87
CA HIS A 32 -18.65 -16.62 -4.71
C HIS A 32 -19.36 -16.49 -6.07
N PRO A 33 -20.68 -16.31 -6.08
CA PRO A 33 -21.53 -16.21 -4.90
C PRO A 33 -21.82 -17.56 -4.22
N ILE A 34 -21.98 -17.55 -2.90
CA ILE A 34 -22.29 -18.74 -2.10
C ILE A 34 -23.80 -18.80 -1.86
N ARG A 35 -24.37 -20.00 -2.02
CA ARG A 35 -25.81 -20.27 -1.89
C ARG A 35 -26.13 -20.90 -0.54
N SER A 36 -27.33 -20.65 -0.02
CA SER A 36 -27.85 -21.26 1.22
C SER A 36 -28.23 -22.74 1.07
N ASP A 37 -28.59 -23.17 -0.13
CA ASP A 37 -29.17 -24.49 -0.42
C ASP A 37 -29.11 -24.76 -1.95
N PRO A 38 -29.47 -25.97 -2.43
CA PRO A 38 -29.44 -26.29 -3.87
C PRO A 38 -30.31 -25.40 -4.76
N GLU A 39 -31.47 -24.94 -4.27
CA GLU A 39 -32.43 -24.06 -4.96
C GLU A 39 -32.00 -22.59 -4.95
N SER A 40 -30.99 -22.26 -4.13
CA SER A 40 -30.41 -20.92 -4.00
C SER A 40 -31.41 -19.90 -3.48
N ASP A 41 -32.12 -20.24 -2.39
CA ASP A 41 -33.06 -19.32 -1.72
C ASP A 41 -32.39 -18.00 -1.35
N PHE A 42 -31.17 -18.08 -0.84
CA PHE A 42 -30.32 -16.93 -0.55
C PHE A 42 -28.95 -17.10 -1.18
N VAL A 43 -28.45 -16.01 -1.72
CA VAL A 43 -27.16 -15.92 -2.40
C VAL A 43 -26.38 -14.75 -1.80
N VAL A 44 -25.14 -15.03 -1.39
CA VAL A 44 -24.30 -14.08 -0.64
C VAL A 44 -22.95 -13.90 -1.33
N VAL A 45 -22.56 -12.63 -1.43
CA VAL A 45 -21.20 -12.20 -1.78
C VAL A 45 -20.60 -11.55 -0.54
N HIS A 46 -19.39 -11.97 -0.16
CA HIS A 46 -18.73 -11.56 1.07
C HIS A 46 -17.28 -11.12 0.82
N ASN A 47 -16.87 -10.02 1.44
CA ASN A 47 -15.47 -9.61 1.57
C ASN A 47 -15.12 -9.36 3.05
N GLY A 48 -14.19 -10.14 3.60
CA GLY A 48 -13.82 -10.11 5.00
C GLY A 48 -13.71 -11.51 5.60
N ILE A 49 -13.73 -11.59 6.94
CA ILE A 49 -13.70 -12.83 7.72
C ILE A 49 -14.82 -12.80 8.76
N VAL A 50 -15.60 -13.88 8.83
CA VAL A 50 -16.52 -14.17 9.94
C VAL A 50 -15.82 -15.06 10.96
N THR A 51 -15.41 -14.48 12.09
CA THR A 51 -14.53 -15.13 13.08
C THR A 51 -15.22 -16.26 13.83
N ASN A 52 -16.54 -16.17 14.02
CA ASN A 52 -17.34 -17.20 14.70
C ASN A 52 -18.04 -18.18 13.74
N SER A 53 -17.55 -18.31 12.50
CA SER A 53 -18.17 -19.15 11.47
C SER A 53 -18.12 -20.65 11.81
N ALA A 54 -17.11 -21.10 12.56
CA ALA A 54 -17.00 -22.49 13.01
C ALA A 54 -18.11 -22.87 14.00
N GLU A 55 -18.39 -22.00 14.97
CA GLU A 55 -19.47 -22.16 15.95
C GLU A 55 -20.83 -22.15 15.26
N LEU A 56 -21.05 -21.20 14.35
CA LEU A 56 -22.27 -21.10 13.55
C LEU A 56 -22.50 -22.38 12.74
N ARG A 57 -21.45 -22.89 12.08
CA ARG A 57 -21.52 -24.12 11.30
C ARG A 57 -21.95 -25.32 12.14
N LEU A 58 -21.38 -25.49 13.34
CA LEU A 58 -21.76 -26.57 14.26
C LEU A 58 -23.24 -26.48 14.67
N VAL A 59 -23.73 -25.27 14.98
CA VAL A 59 -25.14 -25.05 15.34
C VAL A 59 -26.07 -25.37 14.17
N LEU A 60 -25.75 -24.88 12.97
CA LEU A 60 -26.57 -25.06 11.77
C LEU A 60 -26.60 -26.54 11.30
N GLN A 61 -25.48 -27.25 11.41
CA GLN A 61 -25.41 -28.69 11.14
C GLN A 61 -26.29 -29.50 12.10
N LYS A 62 -26.29 -29.16 13.41
CA LYS A 62 -27.20 -29.78 14.39
C LYS A 62 -28.67 -29.55 14.08
N ARG A 63 -29.00 -28.46 13.38
CA ARG A 63 -30.34 -28.12 12.93
C ARG A 63 -30.70 -28.72 11.55
N GLY A 64 -29.84 -29.56 10.98
CA GLY A 64 -30.11 -30.32 9.76
C GLY A 64 -29.63 -29.67 8.45
N TYR A 65 -28.97 -28.51 8.52
CA TYR A 65 -28.43 -27.86 7.31
C TYR A 65 -27.12 -28.51 6.87
N LYS A 66 -26.96 -28.66 5.56
CA LYS A 66 -25.77 -29.26 4.94
C LYS A 66 -24.87 -28.17 4.38
N PHE A 67 -23.56 -28.37 4.51
CA PHE A 67 -22.54 -27.48 3.97
C PHE A 67 -21.82 -28.19 2.83
N ALA A 68 -21.54 -27.46 1.76
CA ALA A 68 -20.88 -27.91 0.55
C ALA A 68 -19.47 -27.30 0.37
N THR A 69 -19.12 -26.30 1.16
CA THR A 69 -17.84 -25.57 1.07
C THR A 69 -17.14 -25.52 2.42
N GLU A 70 -15.89 -25.07 2.42
CA GLU A 70 -15.12 -24.79 3.64
C GLU A 70 -15.11 -23.29 3.97
N THR A 71 -15.95 -22.50 3.29
CA THR A 71 -15.95 -21.05 3.43
C THR A 71 -16.76 -20.62 4.66
N ASP A 72 -16.25 -19.62 5.36
CA ASP A 72 -16.99 -18.88 6.40
C ASP A 72 -18.29 -18.26 5.87
N THR A 73 -18.28 -17.87 4.60
CA THR A 73 -19.38 -17.25 3.87
C THR A 73 -20.59 -18.17 3.74
N GLU A 74 -20.37 -19.48 3.62
CA GLU A 74 -21.47 -20.46 3.57
C GLU A 74 -22.24 -20.53 4.89
N ALA A 75 -21.57 -20.35 6.03
CA ALA A 75 -22.24 -20.26 7.31
C ALA A 75 -23.22 -19.07 7.33
N VAL A 76 -22.87 -17.95 6.70
CA VAL A 76 -23.74 -16.78 6.59
C VAL A 76 -24.94 -17.02 5.67
N ALA A 77 -24.72 -17.65 4.51
CA ALA A 77 -25.80 -17.97 3.57
C ALA A 77 -26.82 -18.93 4.22
N ILE A 78 -26.34 -20.00 4.85
CA ILE A 78 -27.17 -20.97 5.55
C ILE A 78 -27.84 -20.35 6.77
N LEU A 79 -27.13 -19.52 7.55
CA LEU A 79 -27.73 -18.79 8.67
C LEU A 79 -28.89 -17.90 8.20
N THR A 80 -28.73 -17.22 7.07
CA THR A 80 -29.80 -16.38 6.48
C THR A 80 -31.04 -17.20 6.20
N LYS A 81 -30.87 -18.38 5.58
CA LYS A 81 -31.98 -19.32 5.36
C LYS A 81 -32.58 -19.82 6.67
N TYR A 82 -31.76 -20.20 7.65
CA TYR A 82 -32.24 -20.66 8.95
C TYR A 82 -33.09 -19.60 9.67
N VAL A 83 -32.66 -18.32 9.67
CA VAL A 83 -33.45 -17.24 10.27
C VAL A 83 -34.76 -17.03 9.51
N PHE A 84 -34.74 -17.12 8.18
CA PHE A 84 -35.94 -17.01 7.33
C PHE A 84 -36.94 -18.16 7.61
N ASP A 85 -36.47 -19.41 7.57
CA ASP A 85 -37.28 -20.61 7.83
C ASP A 85 -37.87 -20.59 9.25
N SER A 86 -37.14 -20.02 10.23
CA SER A 86 -37.60 -19.91 11.63
C SER A 86 -38.68 -18.85 11.87
N HIS A 87 -38.98 -18.00 10.88
CA HIS A 87 -39.91 -16.88 11.01
C HIS A 87 -40.99 -16.86 9.91
N GLN A 88 -41.36 -18.01 9.34
CA GLN A 88 -42.38 -18.09 8.27
C GLN A 88 -43.74 -17.47 8.64
N ASP A 89 -44.07 -17.35 9.92
CA ASP A 89 -45.34 -16.78 10.41
C ASP A 89 -45.35 -15.24 10.52
N LYS A 90 -44.25 -14.55 10.17
CA LYS A 90 -44.14 -13.08 10.21
C LYS A 90 -43.73 -12.52 8.86
N GLU A 91 -44.39 -11.44 8.43
CA GLU A 91 -43.92 -10.63 7.31
C GLU A 91 -42.61 -9.92 7.69
N LEU A 92 -41.49 -10.61 7.49
CA LEU A 92 -40.16 -10.04 7.63
C LEU A 92 -39.76 -9.33 6.34
N THR A 93 -39.40 -8.06 6.47
CA THR A 93 -38.70 -7.35 5.39
C THR A 93 -37.30 -7.96 5.20
N PHE A 94 -36.76 -7.91 3.97
CA PHE A 94 -35.43 -8.46 3.70
C PHE A 94 -34.36 -7.80 4.58
N THR A 95 -34.47 -6.50 4.79
CA THR A 95 -33.57 -5.75 5.68
C THR A 95 -33.72 -6.19 7.15
N GLY A 96 -34.93 -6.50 7.61
CA GLY A 96 -35.18 -7.05 8.95
C GLY A 96 -34.51 -8.42 9.15
N LEU A 97 -34.62 -9.30 8.15
CA LEU A 97 -33.94 -10.59 8.13
C LEU A 97 -32.42 -10.42 8.23
N ILE A 98 -31.82 -9.61 7.36
CA ILE A 98 -30.36 -9.40 7.38
C ILE A 98 -29.91 -8.75 8.68
N LYS A 99 -30.66 -7.79 9.25
CA LYS A 99 -30.35 -7.23 10.58
C LYS A 99 -30.31 -8.29 11.68
N ALA A 100 -31.19 -9.30 11.62
CA ALA A 100 -31.16 -10.40 12.58
C ALA A 100 -29.93 -11.29 12.36
N VAL A 101 -29.60 -11.62 11.11
CA VAL A 101 -28.38 -12.37 10.76
C VAL A 101 -27.12 -11.67 11.29
N LEU A 102 -26.98 -10.37 11.04
CA LEU A 102 -25.79 -9.59 11.43
C LEU A 102 -25.53 -9.55 12.94
N LYS A 103 -26.56 -9.72 13.79
CA LYS A 103 -26.41 -9.77 15.24
C LYS A 103 -25.67 -11.01 15.72
N GLU A 104 -25.76 -12.09 14.96
CA GLU A 104 -25.14 -13.38 15.28
C GLU A 104 -23.71 -13.50 14.72
N LEU A 105 -23.27 -12.54 13.89
CA LEU A 105 -21.96 -12.60 13.25
C LEU A 105 -20.91 -11.83 14.05
N GLU A 106 -19.72 -12.39 14.16
CA GLU A 106 -18.50 -11.76 14.67
C GLU A 106 -17.46 -11.59 13.55
N GLY A 107 -16.55 -10.62 13.69
CA GLY A 107 -15.52 -10.32 12.69
C GLY A 107 -15.78 -9.07 11.83
N SER A 108 -15.01 -8.97 10.74
CA SER A 108 -14.97 -7.82 9.82
C SER A 108 -15.40 -8.26 8.42
N PHE A 109 -16.47 -7.67 7.88
CA PHE A 109 -17.11 -8.13 6.65
C PHE A 109 -17.84 -7.02 5.88
N ALA A 110 -18.02 -7.24 4.59
CA ALA A 110 -18.95 -6.55 3.71
C ALA A 110 -19.73 -7.60 2.92
N PHE A 111 -21.06 -7.51 2.96
CA PHE A 111 -21.96 -8.47 2.34
C PHE A 111 -22.88 -7.81 1.32
N VAL A 112 -23.20 -8.57 0.28
CA VAL A 112 -24.31 -8.31 -0.65
C VAL A 112 -25.18 -9.55 -0.69
N PHE A 113 -26.45 -9.39 -0.33
CA PHE A 113 -27.46 -10.45 -0.27
C PHE A 113 -28.47 -10.30 -1.39
N LYS A 114 -28.85 -11.43 -2.00
CA LYS A 114 -29.95 -11.54 -2.96
C LYS A 114 -30.77 -12.80 -2.68
N SER A 115 -32.08 -12.74 -2.94
CA SER A 115 -32.99 -13.86 -2.77
C SER A 115 -34.12 -13.79 -3.81
N HIS A 116 -34.65 -14.95 -4.22
CA HIS A 116 -35.85 -14.99 -5.06
C HIS A 116 -37.14 -14.73 -4.25
N HIS A 117 -37.11 -14.90 -2.91
CA HIS A 117 -38.22 -14.54 -2.01
C HIS A 117 -38.45 -13.03 -1.89
N PHE A 118 -37.42 -12.24 -2.16
CA PHE A 118 -37.45 -10.77 -2.13
C PHE A 118 -37.08 -10.20 -3.51
N PRO A 119 -37.97 -10.37 -4.52
CA PRO A 119 -37.66 -9.96 -5.88
C PRO A 119 -37.46 -8.45 -5.96
N ASN A 120 -36.46 -8.02 -6.75
CA ASN A 120 -36.05 -6.63 -6.94
C ASN A 120 -35.39 -5.95 -5.72
N GLU A 121 -35.12 -6.69 -4.65
CA GLU A 121 -34.37 -6.18 -3.50
C GLU A 121 -32.92 -6.68 -3.48
N VAL A 122 -32.02 -5.82 -3.05
CA VAL A 122 -30.63 -6.16 -2.70
C VAL A 122 -30.34 -5.52 -1.36
N VAL A 123 -29.94 -6.34 -0.39
CA VAL A 123 -29.53 -5.83 0.92
C VAL A 123 -28.03 -5.93 1.02
N THR A 124 -27.40 -4.83 1.44
CA THR A 124 -25.95 -4.80 1.66
C THR A 124 -25.68 -4.40 3.10
N ALA A 125 -24.60 -4.93 3.66
CA ALA A 125 -24.21 -4.68 5.04
C ALA A 125 -22.70 -4.65 5.16
N ARG A 126 -22.18 -3.82 6.05
CA ARG A 126 -20.74 -3.75 6.32
C ARG A 126 -20.45 -3.58 7.80
N ARG A 127 -19.35 -4.17 8.24
CA ARG A 127 -18.70 -3.95 9.54
C ARG A 127 -17.20 -4.13 9.36
N GLY A 128 -16.42 -3.06 9.40
CA GLY A 128 -14.96 -3.13 9.26
C GLY A 128 -14.40 -3.33 7.84
N SER A 129 -15.18 -3.82 6.87
CA SER A 129 -14.77 -3.90 5.45
C SER A 129 -15.40 -2.77 4.61
N PRO A 130 -14.69 -2.19 3.61
CA PRO A 130 -15.25 -1.16 2.73
C PRO A 130 -16.41 -1.67 1.86
N LEU A 131 -17.44 -0.84 1.70
CA LEU A 131 -18.58 -1.08 0.81
C LEU A 131 -19.17 0.27 0.38
N LEU A 132 -19.45 0.42 -0.91
CA LEU A 132 -20.04 1.61 -1.50
C LEU A 132 -21.13 1.24 -2.52
N ILE A 133 -22.11 2.12 -2.70
CA ILE A 133 -23.20 1.96 -3.66
C ILE A 133 -23.12 3.10 -4.67
N GLY A 134 -22.82 2.76 -5.93
CA GLY A 134 -22.89 3.70 -7.04
C GLY A 134 -24.33 3.87 -7.52
N VAL A 135 -24.79 5.10 -7.66
CA VAL A 135 -26.17 5.40 -8.08
C VAL A 135 -26.15 6.26 -9.34
N LYS A 136 -26.83 5.81 -10.39
CA LYS A 136 -27.03 6.56 -11.63
C LYS A 136 -28.52 6.60 -11.94
N THR A 137 -29.10 7.79 -12.01
CA THR A 137 -30.53 8.00 -12.31
C THR A 137 -30.69 9.13 -13.31
N ASP A 138 -31.67 9.01 -14.21
CA ASP A 138 -31.98 10.05 -15.19
C ASP A 138 -32.57 11.32 -14.54
N LYS A 139 -33.13 11.19 -13.33
CA LYS A 139 -33.66 12.28 -12.51
C LYS A 139 -32.96 12.32 -11.16
N LYS A 140 -32.81 13.51 -10.59
CA LYS A 140 -32.27 13.71 -9.25
C LYS A 140 -33.15 12.97 -8.24
N LEU A 141 -32.59 11.99 -7.53
CA LEU A 141 -33.31 11.20 -6.54
C LEU A 141 -33.83 12.12 -5.43
N LYS A 142 -35.13 12.02 -5.15
CA LYS A 142 -35.69 12.48 -3.87
C LYS A 142 -35.48 11.33 -2.91
N VAL A 143 -34.56 11.50 -1.96
CA VAL A 143 -34.22 10.46 -0.98
C VAL A 143 -35.20 10.59 0.18
N ASP A 144 -36.11 9.62 0.31
CA ASP A 144 -37.03 9.54 1.45
C ASP A 144 -36.38 8.74 2.60
N PHE A 145 -35.79 9.52 3.52
CA PHE A 145 -35.61 9.29 4.97
C PHE A 145 -34.57 8.32 5.59
N VAL A 146 -34.08 8.82 6.75
CA VAL A 146 -33.41 8.25 7.96
C VAL A 146 -31.94 7.78 7.89
N ASP A 147 -31.11 8.52 8.65
CA ASP A 147 -29.74 8.28 9.13
C ASP A 147 -28.51 8.32 8.17
N ALA A 148 -27.88 9.50 8.19
CA ALA A 148 -26.44 9.71 8.36
C ALA A 148 -25.45 9.37 7.22
N HIS A 149 -25.88 9.25 5.96
CA HIS A 149 -24.93 9.04 4.85
C HIS A 149 -25.03 10.14 3.79
N THR A 150 -23.92 10.86 3.59
CA THR A 150 -23.75 11.87 2.55
C THR A 150 -23.58 11.20 1.19
N ILE A 151 -24.32 11.68 0.17
CA ILE A 151 -24.03 11.33 -1.23
C ILE A 151 -22.86 12.20 -1.67
N GLU A 152 -21.75 11.57 -2.03
CA GLU A 152 -20.53 12.25 -2.46
C GLU A 152 -20.23 11.96 -3.93
N THR A 153 -19.80 12.99 -4.65
CA THR A 153 -19.28 12.85 -6.00
C THR A 153 -17.81 12.45 -5.91
N LEU A 154 -17.47 11.27 -6.43
CA LEU A 154 -16.07 10.84 -6.50
C LEU A 154 -15.32 11.69 -7.53
N GLU A 155 -14.24 12.34 -7.10
CA GLU A 155 -13.27 13.02 -7.98
C GLU A 155 -12.30 12.00 -8.62
N LEU A 156 -12.83 10.89 -9.13
CA LEU A 156 -12.06 9.83 -9.79
C LEU A 156 -12.49 9.73 -11.25
N GLU A 157 -11.53 9.92 -12.16
CA GLU A 157 -11.75 9.76 -13.59
C GLU A 157 -11.52 8.30 -14.03
N ILE A 158 -12.30 7.82 -15.00
CA ILE A 158 -12.15 6.46 -15.55
C ILE A 158 -10.73 6.23 -16.09
N ALA A 159 -10.09 7.27 -16.66
CA ALA A 159 -8.72 7.21 -17.15
C ALA A 159 -7.71 6.83 -16.06
N ALA A 160 -7.97 7.16 -14.80
CA ALA A 160 -7.08 6.83 -13.68
C ALA A 160 -7.01 5.32 -13.42
N ILE A 161 -8.07 4.56 -13.74
CA ILE A 161 -8.16 3.11 -13.53
C ILE A 161 -7.98 2.27 -14.81
N MET A 162 -7.72 2.91 -15.95
CA MET A 162 -7.40 2.22 -17.21
C MET A 162 -5.90 2.13 -17.45
N LYS A 163 -5.42 1.09 -18.13
CA LYS A 163 -4.00 0.96 -18.52
C LYS A 163 -3.55 2.03 -19.53
N GLY A 164 -4.48 2.56 -20.33
CA GLY A 164 -4.17 3.58 -21.33
C GLY A 164 -3.24 3.03 -22.41
N LYS A 165 -2.08 3.69 -22.59
CA LYS A 165 -1.05 3.32 -23.58
C LYS A 165 -0.06 2.25 -23.10
N PHE A 166 -0.20 1.78 -21.87
CA PHE A 166 0.73 0.84 -21.24
C PHE A 166 0.17 -0.58 -21.26
N ASP A 167 1.05 -1.57 -21.29
CA ASP A 167 0.64 -2.99 -21.31
C ASP A 167 0.17 -3.46 -19.93
N THR A 168 0.69 -2.85 -18.87
CA THR A 168 0.49 -3.25 -17.47
C THR A 168 0.23 -2.03 -16.58
N PHE A 169 -0.48 -2.25 -15.47
CA PHE A 169 -0.71 -1.19 -14.48
C PHE A 169 0.59 -0.79 -13.79
N MET A 170 1.45 -1.75 -13.46
CA MET A 170 2.75 -1.44 -12.85
C MET A 170 3.58 -0.49 -13.74
N GLN A 171 3.63 -0.75 -15.05
CA GLN A 171 4.33 0.14 -15.97
C GLN A 171 3.69 1.53 -16.00
N LYS A 172 2.36 1.61 -16.10
CA LYS A 172 1.64 2.90 -16.01
C LYS A 172 2.02 3.67 -14.74
N GLU A 173 1.91 3.02 -13.59
CA GLU A 173 2.19 3.61 -12.28
C GLU A 173 3.65 4.10 -12.18
N ILE A 174 4.63 3.38 -12.76
CA ILE A 174 6.03 3.82 -12.80
C ILE A 174 6.20 5.08 -13.66
N TYR A 175 5.59 5.11 -14.85
CA TYR A 175 5.78 6.21 -15.81
C TYR A 175 4.97 7.46 -15.48
N GLU A 176 3.90 7.33 -14.69
CA GLU A 176 3.08 8.45 -14.21
C GLU A 176 3.63 9.10 -12.92
N GLN A 177 4.78 8.62 -12.41
CA GLN A 177 5.41 9.21 -11.24
C GLN A 177 5.68 10.72 -11.37
N PRO A 178 6.17 11.28 -12.50
CA PRO A 178 6.34 12.74 -12.62
C PRO A 178 5.05 13.51 -12.31
N GLU A 179 3.91 13.03 -12.80
CA GLU A 179 2.59 13.61 -12.58
C GLU A 179 2.09 13.35 -11.15
N SER A 180 2.31 12.16 -10.60
CA SER A 180 1.95 11.81 -9.21
C SER A 180 2.69 12.70 -8.20
N VAL A 181 3.97 13.02 -8.46
CA VAL A 181 4.78 13.97 -7.68
C VAL A 181 4.11 15.34 -7.65
N VAL A 182 3.72 15.85 -8.82
CA VAL A 182 3.09 17.17 -8.95
C VAL A 182 1.74 17.20 -8.24
N ASN A 183 0.92 16.17 -8.42
CA ASN A 183 -0.40 16.07 -7.77
C ASN A 183 -0.30 15.98 -6.25
N THR A 184 0.74 15.32 -5.74
CA THR A 184 1.04 15.25 -4.30
C THR A 184 1.42 16.62 -3.73
N MET A 185 2.08 17.49 -4.50
CA MET A 185 2.51 18.84 -4.06
C MET A 185 1.47 19.94 -4.33
N ARG A 186 0.50 19.68 -5.20
CA ARG A 186 -0.50 20.65 -5.66
C ARG A 186 -1.25 21.27 -4.48
N GLY A 187 -1.22 22.59 -4.39
CA GLY A 187 -1.88 23.36 -3.33
C GLY A 187 -1.26 23.20 -1.93
N ARG A 188 -0.10 22.53 -1.82
CA ARG A 188 0.61 22.27 -0.55
C ARG A 188 2.00 22.88 -0.53
N VAL A 189 2.67 22.94 -1.68
CA VAL A 189 3.98 23.56 -1.83
C VAL A 189 3.81 24.89 -2.57
N HIS A 190 4.21 25.97 -1.93
CA HIS A 190 4.29 27.30 -2.53
C HIS A 190 5.75 27.58 -2.85
N PHE A 191 6.12 27.47 -4.12
CA PHE A 191 7.53 27.57 -4.53
C PHE A 191 8.03 29.02 -4.52
N ASP A 192 7.16 30.01 -4.74
CA ASP A 192 7.53 31.42 -4.82
C ASP A 192 8.01 31.98 -3.47
N ASP A 193 7.41 31.53 -2.36
CA ASP A 193 7.75 31.95 -0.99
C ASP A 193 8.37 30.81 -0.14
N SER A 194 8.63 29.66 -0.77
CA SER A 194 9.19 28.46 -0.12
C SER A 194 8.40 28.00 1.12
N LYS A 195 7.07 28.00 1.02
CA LYS A 195 6.17 27.59 2.11
C LYS A 195 5.49 26.25 1.87
N ILE A 196 5.31 25.48 2.95
CA ILE A 196 4.55 24.22 2.96
C ILE A 196 3.28 24.38 3.79
N THR A 197 2.13 24.07 3.20
CA THR A 197 0.83 24.09 3.87
C THR A 197 0.13 22.74 3.71
N LEU A 198 0.14 21.92 4.77
CA LEU A 198 -0.69 20.72 4.84
C LEU A 198 -1.94 21.02 5.68
N GLY A 199 -3.05 21.32 5.00
CA GLY A 199 -4.30 21.74 5.63
C GLY A 199 -4.81 20.75 6.69
N GLY A 200 -4.67 19.45 6.43
CA GLY A 200 -5.11 18.39 7.35
C GLY A 200 -4.34 18.33 8.67
N LEU A 201 -3.16 18.95 8.77
CA LEU A 201 -2.37 18.98 10.01
C LEU A 201 -2.44 20.31 10.77
N ARG A 202 -2.99 21.37 10.14
CA ARG A 202 -2.88 22.75 10.63
C ARG A 202 -3.35 22.93 12.08
N ALA A 203 -4.45 22.29 12.47
CA ALA A 203 -4.98 22.38 13.84
C ALA A 203 -4.11 21.66 14.89
N TYR A 204 -3.25 20.74 14.46
CA TYR A 204 -2.47 19.85 15.33
C TYR A 204 -0.97 20.15 15.34
N LEU A 205 -0.47 21.01 14.44
CA LEU A 205 0.94 21.42 14.43
C LEU A 205 1.47 21.89 15.79
N PRO A 206 0.75 22.69 16.60
CA PRO A 206 1.25 23.09 17.93
C PRO A 206 1.40 21.92 18.91
N ILE A 207 0.62 20.85 18.74
CA ILE A 207 0.74 19.63 19.54
C ILE A 207 1.92 18.82 19.02
N MET A 208 2.02 18.63 17.70
CA MET A 208 3.12 17.89 17.08
C MET A 208 4.49 18.50 17.37
N ARG A 209 4.63 19.84 17.36
CA ARG A 209 5.88 20.54 17.68
C ARG A 209 6.29 20.42 19.16
N ARG A 210 5.37 20.05 20.06
CA ARG A 210 5.62 19.85 21.50
C ARG A 210 5.84 18.39 21.89
N CYS A 211 5.65 17.46 20.97
CA CYS A 211 5.84 16.04 21.24
C CYS A 211 7.31 15.75 21.56
N ARG A 212 7.55 14.67 22.31
CA ARG A 212 8.91 14.27 22.70
C ARG A 212 9.47 13.14 21.86
N ARG A 213 8.63 12.49 21.06
CA ARG A 213 8.99 11.36 20.20
C ARG A 213 7.97 11.22 19.08
N MET A 214 8.46 10.87 17.90
CA MET A 214 7.64 10.44 16.77
C MET A 214 7.83 8.95 16.52
N VAL A 215 6.72 8.23 16.32
CA VAL A 215 6.70 6.81 16.02
C VAL A 215 6.01 6.63 14.68
N PHE A 216 6.71 6.08 13.69
CA PHE A 216 6.12 5.71 12.40
C PHE A 216 5.74 4.23 12.42
N ILE A 217 4.50 3.92 12.03
CA ILE A 217 3.98 2.55 12.01
C ILE A 217 3.41 2.26 10.62
N ALA A 218 3.92 1.20 9.98
CA ALA A 218 3.50 0.79 8.65
C ALA A 218 3.89 -0.67 8.35
N CYS A 219 3.47 -1.17 7.18
CA CYS A 219 3.84 -2.49 6.65
C CYS A 219 4.45 -2.38 5.23
N GLY A 220 5.34 -3.32 4.87
CA GLY A 220 5.89 -3.45 3.51
C GLY A 220 6.54 -2.17 2.96
N THR A 221 6.23 -1.81 1.72
CA THR A 221 6.72 -0.58 1.07
C THR A 221 6.40 0.70 1.86
N SER A 222 5.28 0.74 2.59
CA SER A 222 4.95 1.90 3.45
C SER A 222 5.95 2.01 4.61
N TYR A 223 6.38 0.89 5.19
CA TYR A 223 7.44 0.87 6.20
C TYR A 223 8.78 1.35 5.63
N HIS A 224 9.16 0.93 4.41
CA HIS A 224 10.37 1.43 3.75
C HIS A 224 10.32 2.95 3.48
N SER A 225 9.14 3.50 3.16
CA SER A 225 8.97 4.94 2.98
C SER A 225 9.18 5.72 4.30
N CYS A 226 8.78 5.14 5.43
CA CYS A 226 9.06 5.70 6.75
C CYS A 226 10.57 5.64 7.07
N LEU A 227 11.24 4.52 6.76
CA LEU A 227 12.70 4.41 6.90
C LEU A 227 13.45 5.42 6.03
N ALA A 228 12.99 5.65 4.79
CA ALA A 228 13.61 6.60 3.86
C ALA A 228 13.58 8.05 4.38
N THR A 229 12.60 8.37 5.22
CA THR A 229 12.38 9.73 5.76
C THR A 229 12.79 9.89 7.22
N ARG A 230 13.15 8.82 7.91
CA ARG A 230 13.56 8.86 9.32
C ARG A 230 14.62 9.93 9.60
N ALA A 231 15.72 9.92 8.83
CA ALA A 231 16.85 10.81 9.06
C ALA A 231 16.49 12.29 8.89
N ILE A 232 15.60 12.64 7.93
CA ILE A 232 15.20 14.04 7.73
C ILE A 232 14.23 14.51 8.83
N PHE A 233 13.43 13.61 9.42
CA PHE A 233 12.65 13.95 10.62
C PHE A 233 13.55 14.17 11.83
N GLU A 234 14.54 13.29 12.06
CA GLU A 234 15.51 13.46 13.14
C GLU A 234 16.27 14.80 12.98
N GLU A 235 16.67 15.15 11.75
CA GLU A 235 17.33 16.42 11.41
C GLU A 235 16.45 17.64 11.66
N LEU A 236 15.24 17.68 11.10
CA LEU A 236 14.41 18.90 11.08
C LEU A 236 13.54 19.09 12.34
N ALA A 237 13.15 17.99 13.00
CA ALA A 237 12.34 18.05 14.21
C ALA A 237 13.18 18.01 15.50
N GLU A 238 14.42 17.51 15.43
CA GLU A 238 15.33 17.34 16.58
C GLU A 238 14.72 16.54 17.74
N ILE A 239 13.93 15.52 17.41
CA ILE A 239 13.32 14.59 18.37
C ILE A 239 13.62 13.14 17.97
N PRO A 240 13.59 12.20 18.93
CA PRO A 240 13.67 10.78 18.63
C PRO A 240 12.58 10.35 17.64
N VAL A 241 13.00 9.63 16.59
CA VAL A 241 12.12 9.03 15.60
C VAL A 241 12.33 7.52 15.60
N SER A 242 11.28 6.75 15.88
CA SER A 242 11.26 5.31 15.68
C SER A 242 10.41 4.94 14.47
N VAL A 243 10.76 3.84 13.81
CA VAL A 243 10.02 3.29 12.69
C VAL A 243 9.79 1.81 12.98
N GLU A 244 8.53 1.41 13.03
CA GLU A 244 8.10 0.12 13.54
C GLU A 244 7.26 -0.62 12.48
N LEU A 245 7.48 -1.93 12.37
CA LEU A 245 6.58 -2.82 11.62
C LEU A 245 5.33 -3.06 12.48
N ALA A 246 4.14 -2.87 11.90
CA ALA A 246 2.89 -2.87 12.67
C ALA A 246 2.62 -4.18 13.44
N GLY A 247 2.88 -5.34 12.82
CA GLY A 247 2.73 -6.65 13.49
C GLY A 247 3.66 -6.82 14.70
N ASP A 248 4.97 -6.60 14.51
CA ASP A 248 5.95 -6.69 15.62
C ASP A 248 5.67 -5.67 16.74
N PHE A 249 5.22 -4.47 16.38
CA PHE A 249 4.83 -3.44 17.33
C PHE A 249 3.70 -3.91 18.27
N LEU A 250 2.70 -4.61 17.72
CA LEU A 250 1.58 -5.19 18.45
C LEU A 250 2.02 -6.37 19.31
N ASP A 251 2.82 -7.28 18.75
CA ASP A 251 3.34 -8.47 19.44
C ASP A 251 4.13 -8.10 20.70
N ARG A 252 4.98 -7.08 20.59
CA ARG A 252 5.79 -6.58 21.71
C ARG A 252 5.01 -5.72 22.70
N LYS A 253 3.75 -5.38 22.41
CA LYS A 253 2.94 -4.42 23.18
C LYS A 253 3.74 -3.16 23.48
N THR A 254 4.26 -2.55 22.42
CA THR A 254 5.23 -1.46 22.51
C THR A 254 4.72 -0.30 23.39
N PRO A 255 5.54 0.27 24.29
CA PRO A 255 5.14 1.40 25.12
C PRO A 255 4.86 2.67 24.31
N ILE A 256 3.66 3.22 24.48
CA ILE A 256 3.20 4.49 23.90
C ILE A 256 2.68 5.39 25.03
N PHE A 257 2.99 6.68 24.93
CA PHE A 257 2.70 7.72 25.90
C PHE A 257 1.87 8.85 25.27
N ARG A 258 1.28 9.69 26.12
CA ARG A 258 0.40 10.79 25.71
C ARG A 258 1.12 11.92 24.96
N ASP A 259 2.43 12.03 25.12
CA ASP A 259 3.29 13.02 24.46
C ASP A 259 3.99 12.47 23.21
N ASP A 260 3.61 11.27 22.77
CA ASP A 260 4.00 10.71 21.48
C ASP A 260 3.11 11.22 20.35
N VAL A 261 3.72 11.40 19.18
CA VAL A 261 3.01 11.53 17.90
C VAL A 261 3.24 10.25 17.11
N VAL A 262 2.17 9.57 16.73
CA VAL A 262 2.25 8.31 15.99
C VAL A 262 1.72 8.52 14.58
N VAL A 263 2.58 8.30 13.58
CA VAL A 263 2.26 8.49 12.16
C VAL A 263 2.02 7.11 11.53
N PHE A 264 0.81 6.90 11.03
CA PHE A 264 0.40 5.66 10.37
C PHE A 264 0.43 5.87 8.85
N LEU A 265 1.29 5.12 8.16
CA LEU A 265 1.40 5.20 6.70
C LEU A 265 0.79 3.96 6.06
N SER A 266 -0.24 4.14 5.24
CA SER A 266 -0.86 3.06 4.46
C SER A 266 -1.56 3.61 3.22
N GLN A 267 -1.24 3.08 2.04
CA GLN A 267 -1.89 3.48 0.79
C GLN A 267 -3.40 3.22 0.82
N SER A 268 -3.80 2.01 1.21
CA SER A 268 -5.22 1.62 1.25
C SER A 268 -5.95 2.24 2.43
N GLY A 269 -5.23 2.51 3.53
CA GLY A 269 -5.85 2.90 4.79
C GLY A 269 -6.68 1.78 5.44
N GLU A 270 -6.52 0.54 4.95
CA GLU A 270 -7.28 -0.64 5.35
C GLU A 270 -6.36 -1.82 5.76
N THR A 271 -5.05 -1.58 5.92
CA THR A 271 -4.10 -2.60 6.37
C THR A 271 -4.42 -3.02 7.81
N ALA A 272 -4.72 -4.30 8.04
CA ALA A 272 -5.23 -4.80 9.32
C ALA A 272 -4.32 -4.47 10.51
N ASP A 273 -3.05 -4.89 10.47
CA ASP A 273 -2.08 -4.62 11.54
C ASP A 273 -1.91 -3.12 11.82
N THR A 274 -1.91 -2.28 10.77
CA THR A 274 -1.78 -0.83 10.91
C THR A 274 -3.01 -0.22 11.60
N ILE A 275 -4.22 -0.72 11.32
CA ILE A 275 -5.46 -0.29 12.00
C ILE A 275 -5.47 -0.75 13.46
N LEU A 276 -5.03 -1.99 13.73
CA LEU A 276 -4.93 -2.49 15.09
C LEU A 276 -3.91 -1.69 15.90
N ALA A 277 -2.75 -1.38 15.32
CA ALA A 277 -1.75 -0.50 15.94
C ALA A 277 -2.29 0.92 16.17
N LEU A 278 -3.12 1.46 15.26
CA LEU A 278 -3.81 2.72 15.46
C LEU A 278 -4.68 2.71 16.71
N ARG A 279 -5.57 1.72 16.82
CA ARG A 279 -6.48 1.58 17.96
C ARG A 279 -5.72 1.41 19.27
N TYR A 280 -4.65 0.60 19.26
CA TYR A 280 -3.74 0.44 20.38
C TYR A 280 -3.12 1.77 20.86
N CYS A 281 -2.75 2.66 19.92
CA CYS A 281 -2.17 3.96 20.24
C CYS A 281 -3.22 4.97 20.72
N LEU A 282 -4.44 4.94 20.14
CA LEU A 282 -5.57 5.77 20.57
C LEU A 282 -5.95 5.49 22.03
N GLU A 283 -6.00 4.22 22.43
CA GLU A 283 -6.26 3.82 23.82
C GLU A 283 -5.23 4.38 24.82
N ARG A 284 -4.00 4.64 24.35
CA ARG A 284 -2.90 5.20 25.17
C ARG A 284 -2.83 6.72 25.11
N GLY A 285 -3.71 7.36 24.33
CA GLY A 285 -3.87 8.80 24.25
C GLY A 285 -2.76 9.53 23.49
N ALA A 286 -2.03 8.83 22.60
CA ALA A 286 -1.07 9.47 21.71
C ALA A 286 -1.77 10.23 20.57
N LEU A 287 -1.10 11.24 20.00
CA LEU A 287 -1.63 11.93 18.82
C LEU A 287 -1.39 11.07 17.57
N CYS A 288 -2.44 10.39 17.12
CA CYS A 288 -2.42 9.59 15.89
C CYS A 288 -2.64 10.42 14.61
N VAL A 289 -1.71 10.31 13.65
CA VAL A 289 -1.71 11.00 12.36
C VAL A 289 -1.79 9.98 11.22
N GLY A 290 -2.78 10.09 10.33
CA GLY A 290 -2.93 9.20 9.18
C GLY A 290 -2.32 9.77 7.90
N VAL A 291 -1.42 9.05 7.25
CA VAL A 291 -0.95 9.35 5.89
C VAL A 291 -1.48 8.26 4.96
N VAL A 292 -2.49 8.61 4.16
CA VAL A 292 -3.24 7.64 3.35
C VAL A 292 -3.42 8.12 1.93
N ASN A 293 -3.72 7.20 1.01
CA ASN A 293 -4.03 7.56 -0.38
C ASN A 293 -5.48 7.21 -0.78
N THR A 294 -6.28 6.74 0.17
CA THR A 294 -7.68 6.38 -0.02
C THR A 294 -8.54 7.24 0.90
N VAL A 295 -9.29 8.16 0.30
CA VAL A 295 -10.25 9.02 1.01
C VAL A 295 -11.32 8.14 1.67
N GLY A 296 -11.67 8.45 2.92
CA GLY A 296 -12.72 7.73 3.64
C GLY A 296 -12.33 6.31 4.08
N SER A 297 -11.05 5.94 3.97
CA SER A 297 -10.52 4.71 4.55
C SER A 297 -10.61 4.71 6.08
N THR A 298 -10.56 3.53 6.70
CA THR A 298 -10.62 3.37 8.15
C THR A 298 -9.54 4.18 8.88
N LEU A 299 -8.28 4.11 8.45
CA LEU A 299 -7.22 4.95 9.05
C LEU A 299 -7.52 6.45 8.91
N SER A 300 -8.04 6.91 7.77
CA SER A 300 -8.35 8.33 7.56
C SER A 300 -9.47 8.85 8.48
N ARG A 301 -10.40 7.98 8.88
CA ARG A 301 -11.53 8.33 9.76
C ARG A 301 -11.18 8.23 11.23
N GLU A 302 -10.38 7.24 11.62
CA GLU A 302 -10.08 6.96 13.03
C GLU A 302 -8.88 7.76 13.57
N THR A 303 -8.03 8.31 12.70
CA THR A 303 -6.93 9.20 13.11
C THR A 303 -7.42 10.61 13.46
N HIS A 304 -6.72 11.32 14.35
CA HIS A 304 -7.10 12.67 14.78
C HIS A 304 -6.94 13.70 13.65
N CYS A 305 -5.90 13.51 12.84
CA CYS A 305 -5.58 14.32 11.69
C CYS A 305 -4.80 13.50 10.67
N GLY A 306 -4.63 14.04 9.46
CA GLY A 306 -3.93 13.29 8.44
C GLY A 306 -3.64 14.06 7.17
N VAL A 307 -2.94 13.40 6.26
CA VAL A 307 -2.62 13.91 4.94
C VAL A 307 -3.00 12.86 3.89
N HIS A 308 -3.87 13.26 2.98
CA HIS A 308 -4.14 12.47 1.79
C HIS A 308 -2.96 12.61 0.81
N ILE A 309 -2.36 11.52 0.34
CA ILE A 309 -1.17 11.58 -0.50
C ILE A 309 -1.49 12.23 -1.85
N ASN A 310 -2.61 11.83 -2.48
CA ASN A 310 -3.06 12.32 -3.79
C ASN A 310 -2.16 11.87 -4.95
N ALA A 311 -1.74 10.61 -4.91
CA ALA A 311 -0.81 10.03 -5.89
C ALA A 311 -1.49 9.25 -7.03
N GLY A 312 -2.80 9.01 -6.96
CA GLY A 312 -3.41 7.93 -7.74
C GLY A 312 -3.02 6.56 -7.14
N PRO A 313 -2.93 5.47 -7.91
CA PRO A 313 -2.63 4.14 -7.36
C PRO A 313 -1.22 3.93 -6.77
N GLU A 314 -0.27 4.84 -7.05
CA GLU A 314 1.15 4.73 -6.69
C GLU A 314 1.43 4.98 -5.19
N VAL A 315 2.36 4.23 -4.59
CA VAL A 315 2.59 4.23 -3.13
C VAL A 315 3.93 4.84 -2.73
N GLY A 316 5.04 4.23 -3.14
CA GLY A 316 6.33 4.43 -2.46
C GLY A 316 6.95 5.82 -2.64
N VAL A 317 7.00 6.31 -3.89
CA VAL A 317 7.65 7.58 -4.23
C VAL A 317 6.75 8.73 -3.82
N ALA A 318 5.43 8.61 -3.95
CA ALA A 318 4.51 9.62 -3.44
C ALA A 318 4.46 9.72 -1.91
N SER A 319 4.42 8.58 -1.19
CA SER A 319 4.35 8.58 0.28
C SER A 319 5.57 9.27 0.90
N THR A 320 6.76 8.98 0.39
CA THR A 320 8.02 9.55 0.87
C THR A 320 8.01 11.09 0.76
N LYS A 321 7.45 11.67 -0.31
CA LYS A 321 7.35 13.13 -0.49
C LYS A 321 6.44 13.78 0.54
N VAL A 322 5.29 13.17 0.80
CA VAL A 322 4.33 13.69 1.81
C VAL A 322 5.01 13.74 3.17
N THR A 323 5.70 12.67 3.53
CA THR A 323 6.41 12.59 4.80
C THR A 323 7.51 13.67 4.88
N VAL A 324 8.28 13.92 3.81
CA VAL A 324 9.22 15.06 3.75
C VAL A 324 8.51 16.42 3.93
N MET A 325 7.36 16.64 3.29
CA MET A 325 6.58 17.88 3.48
C MET A 325 6.11 18.06 4.92
N ILE A 326 5.76 16.98 5.62
CA ILE A 326 5.42 17.04 7.06
C ILE A 326 6.64 17.52 7.87
N ALA A 327 7.84 16.98 7.65
CA ALA A 327 9.06 17.43 8.31
C ALA A 327 9.38 18.92 8.04
N LEU A 328 9.20 19.36 6.80
CA LEU A 328 9.39 20.77 6.41
C LEU A 328 8.38 21.71 7.09
N GLN A 329 7.15 21.25 7.33
CA GLN A 329 6.12 22.04 8.01
C GLN A 329 6.36 22.08 9.52
N LEU A 330 6.86 21.00 10.12
CA LEU A 330 7.20 20.95 11.54
C LEU A 330 8.36 21.90 11.89
N SER A 331 9.32 22.06 10.98
CA SER A 331 10.49 22.92 11.15
C SER A 331 10.29 24.40 10.74
N GLU A 332 9.07 24.80 10.38
CA GLU A 332 8.79 26.13 9.80
C GLU A 332 9.22 27.31 10.69
N ASP A 333 9.07 27.19 12.00
CA ASP A 333 9.36 28.27 12.95
C ASP A 333 10.87 28.39 13.30
N ARG A 334 11.73 27.54 12.72
CA ARG A 334 13.15 27.46 13.05
C ARG A 334 14.00 28.18 12.00
N ILE A 335 14.49 29.36 12.36
CA ILE A 335 15.31 30.21 11.47
C ILE A 335 16.59 29.49 11.02
N SER A 336 17.22 28.71 11.88
CA SER A 336 18.45 27.96 11.57
C SER A 336 18.28 26.94 10.43
N PHE A 337 17.06 26.43 10.21
CA PHE A 337 16.78 25.47 9.14
C PHE A 337 16.25 26.13 7.87
N MET A 338 16.14 27.45 7.80
CA MET A 338 15.54 28.14 6.65
C MET A 338 16.28 27.83 5.34
N GLU A 339 17.61 27.88 5.34
CA GLU A 339 18.41 27.54 4.15
C GLU A 339 18.19 26.08 3.72
N ARG A 340 18.27 25.14 4.68
CA ARG A 340 18.06 23.71 4.44
C ARG A 340 16.65 23.43 3.90
N ARG A 341 15.62 24.07 4.46
CA ARG A 341 14.23 23.96 3.99
C ARG A 341 14.09 24.47 2.56
N ASN A 342 14.65 25.63 2.26
CA ASN A 342 14.60 26.21 0.90
C ASN A 342 15.33 25.32 -0.11
N GLN A 343 16.47 24.74 0.25
CA GLN A 343 17.16 23.77 -0.60
C GLN A 343 16.28 22.54 -0.90
N ILE A 344 15.63 21.97 0.11
CA ILE A 344 14.73 20.80 -0.07
C ILE A 344 13.52 21.19 -0.93
N ILE A 345 12.91 22.35 -0.71
CA ILE A 345 11.76 22.83 -1.48
C ILE A 345 12.13 23.07 -2.96
N ALA A 346 13.30 23.67 -3.22
CA ALA A 346 13.83 23.79 -4.57
C ALA A 346 14.11 22.41 -5.21
N GLY A 347 14.60 21.45 -4.42
CA GLY A 347 14.75 20.05 -4.85
C GLY A 347 13.42 19.40 -5.22
N LEU A 348 12.36 19.60 -4.42
CA LEU A 348 11.01 19.13 -4.72
C LEU A 348 10.45 19.74 -6.02
N HIS A 349 10.75 21.02 -6.29
CA HIS A 349 10.37 21.68 -7.55
C HIS A 349 11.03 21.03 -8.78
N ALA A 350 12.32 20.69 -8.68
CA ALA A 350 13.08 20.08 -9.78
C ALA A 350 12.77 18.59 -9.98
N LEU A 351 12.26 17.91 -8.95
CA LEU A 351 12.12 16.46 -8.90
C LEU A 351 11.31 15.85 -10.06
N PRO A 352 10.14 16.38 -10.49
CA PRO A 352 9.39 15.81 -11.61
C PRO A 352 10.21 15.77 -12.91
N GLY A 353 11.01 16.81 -13.18
CA GLY A 353 11.89 16.85 -14.35
C GLY A 353 13.04 15.84 -14.25
N GLN A 354 13.59 15.64 -13.05
CA GLN A 354 14.64 14.64 -12.81
C GLN A 354 14.11 13.21 -12.95
N ILE A 355 12.89 12.94 -12.49
CA ILE A 355 12.23 11.64 -12.66
C ILE A 355 12.07 11.32 -14.15
N LYS A 356 11.65 12.29 -14.98
CA LYS A 356 11.55 12.10 -16.44
C LYS A 356 12.89 11.66 -17.05
N LYS A 357 14.00 12.29 -16.66
CA LYS A 357 15.34 11.88 -17.10
C LYS A 357 15.70 10.46 -16.68
N VAL A 358 15.32 10.05 -15.46
CA VAL A 358 15.56 8.67 -15.00
C VAL A 358 14.73 7.65 -15.79
N LEU A 359 13.49 7.99 -16.16
CA LEU A 359 12.64 7.14 -17.00
C LEU A 359 13.21 6.93 -18.41
N GLU A 360 14.03 7.86 -18.92
CA GLU A 360 14.74 7.70 -20.21
C GLU A 360 15.78 6.57 -20.18
N LEU A 361 16.19 6.10 -18.99
CA LEU A 361 17.12 4.98 -18.82
C LEU A 361 16.48 3.61 -19.08
N ASP A 362 15.18 3.54 -19.35
CA ASP A 362 14.42 2.29 -19.47
C ASP A 362 15.08 1.26 -20.41
N ALA A 363 15.46 1.69 -21.62
CA ALA A 363 16.09 0.79 -22.60
C ALA A 363 17.42 0.20 -22.09
N SER A 364 18.22 0.99 -21.37
CA SER A 364 19.47 0.52 -20.76
C SER A 364 19.22 -0.46 -19.61
N LEU A 365 18.16 -0.24 -18.83
CA LEU A 365 17.76 -1.10 -17.72
C LEU A 365 17.13 -2.40 -18.22
N GLN A 366 16.46 -2.39 -19.37
CA GLN A 366 15.99 -3.61 -20.05
C GLN A 366 17.17 -4.50 -20.46
N GLN A 367 18.24 -3.91 -21.02
CA GLN A 367 19.46 -4.65 -21.35
C GLN A 367 20.15 -5.19 -20.09
N LEU A 368 20.19 -4.40 -19.02
CA LEU A 368 20.73 -4.82 -17.74
C LEU A 368 19.94 -5.99 -17.14
N ALA A 369 18.61 -5.92 -17.17
CA ALA A 369 17.71 -6.99 -16.73
C ALA A 369 18.04 -8.30 -17.46
N ALA A 370 18.40 -8.22 -18.74
CA ALA A 370 18.77 -9.38 -19.50
C ALA A 370 20.03 -10.10 -18.95
N THR A 371 21.01 -9.36 -18.43
CA THR A 371 22.18 -9.96 -17.78
C THR A 371 21.84 -10.47 -16.37
N VAL A 372 21.06 -9.69 -15.60
CA VAL A 372 20.76 -10.00 -14.21
C VAL A 372 19.85 -11.22 -14.08
N SER A 373 18.91 -11.42 -15.01
CA SER A 373 17.94 -12.53 -15.00
C SER A 373 18.55 -13.93 -15.00
N GLU A 374 19.81 -14.07 -15.42
CA GLU A 374 20.52 -15.37 -15.44
C GLU A 374 20.84 -15.87 -14.03
N ASN A 375 20.78 -14.97 -13.04
CA ASN A 375 21.11 -15.26 -11.65
C ASN A 375 19.87 -15.58 -10.83
N LYS A 376 20.04 -16.41 -9.79
CA LYS A 376 18.96 -16.73 -8.85
C LYS A 376 18.85 -15.75 -7.69
N SER A 377 19.97 -15.13 -7.33
CA SER A 377 20.07 -14.19 -6.20
C SER A 377 20.62 -12.85 -6.66
N LEU A 378 20.26 -11.77 -5.96
CA LEU A 378 20.74 -10.41 -6.20
C LEU A 378 20.88 -9.66 -4.87
N LEU A 379 22.07 -9.13 -4.61
CA LEU A 379 22.33 -8.31 -3.42
C LEU A 379 22.25 -6.83 -3.76
N LEU A 380 21.48 -6.06 -2.99
CA LEU A 380 21.37 -4.61 -3.11
C LEU A 380 22.04 -3.95 -1.90
N MET A 381 22.98 -3.04 -2.12
CA MET A 381 23.79 -2.44 -1.06
C MET A 381 23.68 -0.92 -1.05
N GLY A 382 23.42 -0.36 0.13
CA GLY A 382 23.25 1.09 0.31
C GLY A 382 23.50 1.52 1.75
N ARG A 383 23.64 2.82 1.97
CA ARG A 383 23.88 3.42 3.30
C ARG A 383 23.13 4.73 3.45
N GLY A 384 22.81 5.10 4.69
CA GLY A 384 22.10 6.35 5.00
C GLY A 384 20.75 6.40 4.30
N TYR A 385 20.47 7.50 3.59
CA TYR A 385 19.23 7.67 2.81
C TYR A 385 18.99 6.55 1.79
N GLN A 386 20.04 5.86 1.35
CA GLN A 386 19.94 4.80 0.34
C GLN A 386 19.66 3.41 0.92
N TYR A 387 19.67 3.25 2.25
CA TYR A 387 19.36 1.95 2.86
C TYR A 387 17.92 1.52 2.57
N ALA A 388 16.96 2.44 2.76
CA ALA A 388 15.56 2.19 2.43
C ALA A 388 15.36 1.90 0.94
N THR A 389 16.10 2.57 0.05
CA THR A 389 16.08 2.30 -1.39
C THR A 389 16.50 0.87 -1.72
N CYS A 390 17.52 0.34 -1.03
CA CYS A 390 17.94 -1.05 -1.22
C CYS A 390 16.90 -2.06 -0.73
N LEU A 391 16.31 -1.81 0.44
CA LEU A 391 15.24 -2.68 0.98
C LEU A 391 14.01 -2.69 0.06
N GLU A 392 13.59 -1.52 -0.43
CA GLU A 392 12.46 -1.41 -1.35
C GLU A 392 12.75 -2.05 -2.69
N GLY A 393 13.93 -1.80 -3.28
CA GLY A 393 14.32 -2.45 -4.53
C GLY A 393 14.36 -3.97 -4.41
N ALA A 394 14.91 -4.49 -3.31
CA ALA A 394 14.90 -5.92 -3.01
C ALA A 394 13.47 -6.46 -2.85
N LEU A 395 12.58 -5.72 -2.19
CA LEU A 395 11.19 -6.14 -2.06
C LEU A 395 10.47 -6.19 -3.42
N LYS A 396 10.62 -5.16 -4.26
CA LYS A 396 10.01 -5.13 -5.60
C LYS A 396 10.50 -6.28 -6.46
N ILE A 397 11.81 -6.50 -6.53
CA ILE A 397 12.39 -7.59 -7.32
C ILE A 397 11.87 -8.96 -6.83
N LYS A 398 11.83 -9.17 -5.51
CA LYS A 398 11.30 -10.40 -4.90
C LYS A 398 9.83 -10.64 -5.23
N GLU A 399 8.99 -9.62 -5.11
CA GLU A 399 7.53 -9.75 -5.26
C GLU A 399 7.09 -10.10 -6.68
N ILE A 400 7.73 -9.52 -7.70
CA ILE A 400 7.24 -9.65 -9.09
C ILE A 400 8.09 -10.55 -9.97
N SER A 401 9.41 -10.64 -9.72
CA SER A 401 10.29 -11.47 -10.54
C SER A 401 10.58 -12.85 -9.93
N TYR A 402 10.25 -13.03 -8.64
CA TYR A 402 10.56 -14.19 -7.80
C TYR A 402 12.06 -14.50 -7.68
N MET A 403 12.93 -13.59 -8.11
CA MET A 403 14.36 -13.66 -7.85
C MET A 403 14.62 -13.39 -6.37
N HIS A 404 15.49 -14.20 -5.75
CA HIS A 404 15.90 -13.95 -4.39
C HIS A 404 16.68 -12.65 -4.34
N SER A 405 16.14 -11.64 -3.67
CA SER A 405 16.78 -10.33 -3.58
C SER A 405 16.77 -9.84 -2.14
N GLU A 406 17.91 -9.29 -1.74
CA GLU A 406 18.17 -8.90 -0.36
C GLU A 406 18.85 -7.52 -0.31
N GLY A 407 18.30 -6.63 0.52
CA GLY A 407 18.87 -5.31 0.77
C GLY A 407 19.78 -5.35 1.99
N ILE A 408 21.06 -5.05 1.81
CA ILE A 408 22.09 -5.08 2.85
C ILE A 408 22.57 -3.66 3.14
N LEU A 409 22.66 -3.32 4.42
CA LEU A 409 23.30 -2.08 4.85
C LEU A 409 24.81 -2.20 4.56
N ALA A 410 25.36 -1.32 3.71
CA ALA A 410 26.75 -1.41 3.26
C ALA A 410 27.78 -1.34 4.41
N GLY A 411 27.40 -0.75 5.55
CA GLY A 411 28.23 -0.75 6.77
C GLY A 411 28.39 -2.14 7.42
N GLU A 412 27.45 -3.05 7.18
CA GLU A 412 27.39 -4.37 7.83
C GLU A 412 28.13 -5.46 7.06
N LEU A 413 28.69 -5.16 5.88
CA LEU A 413 29.31 -6.17 5.01
C LEU A 413 30.34 -7.05 5.74
N LYS A 414 31.23 -6.43 6.52
CA LYS A 414 32.29 -7.16 7.26
C LYS A 414 31.76 -8.01 8.42
N HIS A 415 30.51 -7.84 8.81
CA HIS A 415 29.89 -8.55 9.93
C HIS A 415 29.18 -9.84 9.49
N GLY A 416 29.44 -10.32 8.27
CA GLY A 416 28.93 -11.60 7.76
C GLY A 416 28.57 -11.59 6.27
N PRO A 417 27.75 -10.63 5.80
CA PRO A 417 27.21 -10.66 4.44
C PRO A 417 28.26 -10.66 3.31
N LEU A 418 29.46 -10.13 3.56
CA LEU A 418 30.56 -10.16 2.58
C LEU A 418 31.01 -11.58 2.22
N ALA A 419 30.71 -12.59 3.05
CA ALA A 419 30.99 -14.00 2.76
C ALA A 419 30.19 -14.54 1.57
N LEU A 420 29.07 -13.90 1.20
CA LEU A 420 28.25 -14.26 0.04
C LEU A 420 28.79 -13.67 -1.28
N VAL A 421 29.78 -12.77 -1.21
CA VAL A 421 30.26 -12.02 -2.36
C VAL A 421 31.42 -12.75 -3.04
N ASP A 422 31.21 -13.11 -4.30
CA ASP A 422 32.20 -13.71 -5.20
C ASP A 422 32.03 -13.17 -6.64
N GLU A 423 32.76 -13.74 -7.60
CA GLU A 423 32.66 -13.39 -9.02
C GLU A 423 31.31 -13.66 -9.68
N ASN A 424 30.46 -14.54 -9.11
CA ASN A 424 29.19 -14.95 -9.68
C ASN A 424 27.99 -14.27 -9.01
N MET A 425 28.15 -13.75 -7.79
CA MET A 425 27.10 -13.06 -7.06
C MET A 425 26.85 -11.68 -7.68
N PRO A 426 25.67 -11.42 -8.29
CA PRO A 426 25.39 -10.09 -8.80
C PRO A 426 25.09 -9.15 -7.63
N VAL A 427 25.69 -7.96 -7.69
CA VAL A 427 25.56 -6.93 -6.68
C VAL A 427 25.15 -5.63 -7.36
N ILE A 428 24.13 -4.96 -6.82
CA ILE A 428 23.84 -3.55 -7.12
C ILE A 428 24.23 -2.73 -5.91
N ILE A 429 25.07 -1.71 -6.09
CA ILE A 429 25.45 -0.78 -5.02
C ILE A 429 25.02 0.64 -5.38
N ILE A 430 24.36 1.31 -4.45
CA ILE A 430 23.92 2.69 -4.59
C ILE A 430 24.98 3.61 -4.00
N MET A 431 25.68 4.33 -4.87
CA MET A 431 26.83 5.18 -4.55
C MET A 431 26.62 6.58 -5.16
N THR A 432 25.58 7.27 -4.69
CA THR A 432 25.31 8.67 -5.01
C THR A 432 26.03 9.61 -4.06
N GLN A 433 26.33 10.83 -4.53
CA GLN A 433 27.11 11.85 -3.82
C GLN A 433 26.31 12.48 -2.67
N ASP A 434 26.60 12.01 -1.46
CA ASP A 434 26.19 12.60 -0.20
C ASP A 434 27.36 12.63 0.81
N SER A 435 27.09 12.98 2.07
CA SER A 435 28.10 12.99 3.13
C SER A 435 28.69 11.61 3.47
N LEU A 436 28.04 10.52 3.05
CA LEU A 436 28.45 9.14 3.27
C LEU A 436 29.17 8.53 2.06
N TYR A 437 29.29 9.25 0.94
CA TYR A 437 29.93 8.80 -0.29
C TYR A 437 31.30 8.12 -0.07
N PRO A 438 32.25 8.68 0.72
CA PRO A 438 33.54 8.01 0.96
C PRO A 438 33.40 6.66 1.68
N LYS A 439 32.40 6.51 2.55
CA LYS A 439 32.13 5.24 3.25
C LYS A 439 31.54 4.20 2.31
N VAL A 440 30.73 4.62 1.33
CA VAL A 440 30.19 3.71 0.29
C VAL A 440 31.28 3.32 -0.70
N GLN A 441 32.18 4.22 -1.07
CA GLN A 441 33.37 3.87 -1.87
C GLN A 441 34.24 2.81 -1.18
N SER A 442 34.40 2.90 0.14
CA SER A 442 35.08 1.85 0.91
C SER A 442 34.35 0.51 0.82
N ALA A 443 33.02 0.49 0.87
CA ALA A 443 32.23 -0.73 0.67
C ALA A 443 32.37 -1.28 -0.76
N PHE A 444 32.37 -0.42 -1.78
CA PHE A 444 32.64 -0.78 -3.17
C PHE A 444 34.02 -1.44 -3.35
N ALA A 445 35.05 -0.88 -2.71
CA ALA A 445 36.40 -1.47 -2.74
C ALA A 445 36.43 -2.87 -2.07
N GLN A 446 35.64 -3.07 -1.01
CA GLN A 446 35.57 -4.36 -0.31
C GLN A 446 34.93 -5.46 -1.16
N ILE A 447 33.85 -5.15 -1.88
CA ILE A 447 33.19 -6.13 -2.76
C ILE A 447 34.02 -6.44 -4.01
N THR A 448 34.67 -5.44 -4.61
CA THR A 448 35.52 -5.65 -5.79
C THR A 448 36.81 -6.38 -5.44
N ALA A 449 37.34 -6.22 -4.22
CA ALA A 449 38.42 -7.05 -3.68
C ALA A 449 38.04 -8.54 -3.51
N ARG A 450 36.77 -8.90 -3.69
CA ARG A 450 36.27 -10.29 -3.75
C ARG A 450 35.84 -10.69 -5.17
N LYS A 451 36.34 -9.98 -6.18
CA LYS A 451 36.09 -10.23 -7.62
C LYS A 451 34.66 -10.03 -8.08
N ALA A 452 33.76 -9.55 -7.22
CA ALA A 452 32.42 -9.18 -7.65
C ALA A 452 32.48 -8.05 -8.68
N GLN A 453 31.58 -8.11 -9.66
CA GLN A 453 31.41 -7.08 -10.68
C GLN A 453 30.11 -6.31 -10.44
N PRO A 454 30.11 -5.37 -9.47
CA PRO A 454 28.88 -4.69 -9.09
C PRO A 454 28.39 -3.75 -10.20
N ILE A 455 27.07 -3.61 -10.27
CA ILE A 455 26.40 -2.53 -10.99
C ILE A 455 26.25 -1.36 -10.02
N VAL A 456 26.69 -0.18 -10.44
CA VAL A 456 26.69 1.01 -9.57
C VAL A 456 25.60 1.98 -10.00
N ILE A 457 24.67 2.30 -9.10
CA ILE A 457 23.77 3.44 -9.26
C ILE A 457 24.50 4.68 -8.71
N CYS A 458 24.83 5.63 -9.57
CA CYS A 458 25.65 6.80 -9.23
C CYS A 458 25.12 8.07 -9.91
N ASN A 459 25.66 9.23 -9.53
CA ASN A 459 25.23 10.48 -10.16
C ASN A 459 25.82 10.67 -11.56
N GLU A 460 25.09 11.41 -12.41
CA GLU A 460 25.62 11.96 -13.65
C GLU A 460 26.89 12.80 -13.38
N GLY A 461 27.91 12.62 -14.21
CA GLY A 461 29.19 13.33 -14.07
C GLY A 461 30.07 12.88 -12.90
N ASP A 462 29.71 11.82 -12.16
CA ASP A 462 30.57 11.30 -11.10
C ASP A 462 31.81 10.59 -11.68
N GLU A 463 32.98 11.22 -11.50
CA GLU A 463 34.31 10.74 -11.89
C GLU A 463 34.94 9.82 -10.83
N GLY A 464 34.35 9.73 -9.63
CA GLY A 464 34.83 8.82 -8.57
C GLY A 464 34.53 7.35 -8.81
N ILE A 465 33.87 7.02 -9.94
CA ILE A 465 33.53 5.66 -10.35
C ILE A 465 34.65 5.08 -11.22
N PRO A 466 35.24 3.93 -10.88
CA PRO A 466 36.28 3.31 -11.70
C PRO A 466 35.81 3.01 -13.13
N ALA A 467 36.71 3.18 -14.10
CA ALA A 467 36.45 2.85 -15.50
C ALA A 467 36.14 1.35 -15.67
N GLY A 468 35.24 1.02 -16.60
CA GLY A 468 34.85 -0.37 -16.91
C GLY A 468 33.79 -0.99 -16.00
N VAL A 469 33.36 -0.28 -14.94
CA VAL A 469 32.25 -0.70 -14.08
C VAL A 469 30.92 -0.39 -14.76
N LYS A 470 29.95 -1.31 -14.68
CA LYS A 470 28.58 -1.06 -15.18
C LYS A 470 27.91 -0.01 -14.30
N THR A 471 27.39 1.05 -14.91
CA THR A 471 26.77 2.17 -14.17
C THR A 471 25.35 2.45 -14.64
N VAL A 472 24.48 2.79 -13.69
CA VAL A 472 23.19 3.45 -13.93
C VAL A 472 23.33 4.87 -13.40
N ARG A 473 23.41 5.85 -14.31
CA ARG A 473 23.66 7.25 -13.95
C ARG A 473 22.36 8.00 -13.80
N VAL A 474 22.11 8.56 -12.61
CA VAL A 474 20.90 9.31 -12.27
C VAL A 474 21.23 10.77 -11.95
N PRO A 475 20.30 11.72 -12.14
CA PRO A 475 20.53 13.12 -11.78
C PRO A 475 20.86 13.29 -10.30
N LYS A 476 21.67 14.31 -9.99
CA LYS A 476 21.94 14.73 -8.61
C LYS A 476 20.83 15.63 -8.08
N THR A 477 20.36 15.36 -6.87
CA THR A 477 19.40 16.21 -6.15
C THR A 477 19.82 16.38 -4.69
N VAL A 478 18.96 16.98 -3.87
CA VAL A 478 19.18 17.11 -2.42
C VAL A 478 19.27 15.70 -1.81
N ASP A 479 20.23 15.50 -0.92
CA ASP A 479 20.55 14.20 -0.30
C ASP A 479 19.32 13.45 0.24
N CYS A 480 18.44 14.11 0.98
CA CYS A 480 17.22 13.50 1.54
C CYS A 480 16.15 13.17 0.48
N LEU A 481 16.28 13.70 -0.74
CA LEU A 481 15.39 13.42 -1.88
C LEU A 481 15.99 12.42 -2.87
N GLN A 482 17.30 12.17 -2.82
CA GLN A 482 18.02 11.34 -3.79
C GLN A 482 17.48 9.90 -3.85
N GLY A 483 17.00 9.36 -2.71
CA GLY A 483 16.37 8.04 -2.66
C GLY A 483 15.13 7.91 -3.57
N LEU A 484 14.41 9.03 -3.84
CA LEU A 484 13.27 9.07 -4.76
C LEU A 484 13.67 8.87 -6.22
N LEU A 485 14.87 9.30 -6.60
CA LEU A 485 15.42 9.06 -7.94
C LEU A 485 16.02 7.66 -8.04
N ASN A 486 16.74 7.24 -7.01
CA ASN A 486 17.49 5.98 -7.01
C ASN A 486 16.60 4.73 -6.97
N ILE A 487 15.35 4.85 -6.50
CA ILE A 487 14.41 3.72 -6.49
C ILE A 487 13.81 3.41 -7.87
N ILE A 488 13.67 4.42 -8.74
CA ILE A 488 13.01 4.26 -10.05
C ILE A 488 13.76 3.27 -10.95
N PRO A 489 15.11 3.30 -11.07
CA PRO A 489 15.82 2.28 -11.82
C PRO A 489 15.57 0.86 -11.32
N LEU A 490 15.39 0.69 -9.99
CA LEU A 490 15.12 -0.61 -9.40
C LEU A 490 13.68 -1.07 -9.67
N GLN A 491 12.72 -0.16 -9.71
CA GLN A 491 11.34 -0.44 -10.14
C GLN A 491 11.31 -0.89 -11.60
N ILE A 492 11.96 -0.15 -12.50
CA ILE A 492 12.06 -0.49 -13.92
C ILE A 492 12.79 -1.82 -14.11
N LEU A 493 13.92 -2.03 -13.42
CA LEU A 493 14.66 -3.29 -13.45
C LEU A 493 13.78 -4.46 -13.01
N SER A 494 13.03 -4.30 -11.91
CA SER A 494 12.13 -5.34 -11.41
C SER A 494 11.05 -5.70 -12.44
N TYR A 495 10.48 -4.69 -13.12
CA TYR A 495 9.49 -4.90 -14.18
C TYR A 495 10.07 -5.72 -15.33
N HIS A 496 11.23 -5.31 -15.87
CA HIS A 496 11.87 -6.03 -16.98
C HIS A 496 12.34 -7.43 -16.60
N LEU A 497 12.79 -7.63 -15.34
CA LEU A 497 13.11 -8.97 -14.83
C LEU A 497 11.88 -9.88 -14.79
N ALA A 498 10.73 -9.38 -14.33
CA ALA A 498 9.49 -10.14 -14.31
C ALA A 498 8.99 -10.48 -15.71
N VAL A 499 8.98 -9.51 -16.63
CA VAL A 499 8.62 -9.74 -18.04
C VAL A 499 9.52 -10.80 -18.67
N LYS A 500 10.84 -10.71 -18.45
CA LYS A 500 11.79 -11.69 -18.97
C LYS A 500 11.60 -13.09 -18.37
N ASN A 501 11.21 -13.17 -17.10
CA ASN A 501 10.90 -14.43 -16.42
C ASN A 501 9.50 -14.97 -16.76
N GLY A 502 8.75 -14.32 -17.66
CA GLY A 502 7.37 -14.71 -18.01
C GLY A 502 6.39 -14.60 -16.84
N CYS A 503 6.68 -13.72 -15.88
CA CYS A 503 5.85 -13.45 -14.72
C CYS A 503 4.79 -12.39 -15.04
N ASP A 504 3.60 -12.54 -14.46
CA ASP A 504 2.57 -11.51 -14.53
C ASP A 504 2.87 -10.44 -13.47
N VAL A 505 3.21 -9.24 -13.92
CA VAL A 505 3.57 -8.10 -13.06
C VAL A 505 2.38 -7.47 -12.34
N ASP A 506 1.17 -7.56 -12.91
CA ASP A 506 -0.04 -7.00 -12.30
C ASP A 506 -0.66 -8.01 -11.30
N PHE A 507 -0.33 -9.30 -11.47
CA PHE A 507 -0.84 -10.40 -10.64
C PHE A 507 0.28 -11.29 -10.08
N PRO A 508 1.09 -10.77 -9.13
CA PRO A 508 2.10 -11.58 -8.46
C PRO A 508 1.44 -12.76 -7.72
N ARG A 509 2.09 -13.91 -7.77
CA ARG A 509 1.59 -15.15 -7.17
C ARG A 509 1.55 -14.99 -5.65
N ASN A 510 0.49 -15.52 -5.04
CA ASN A 510 0.30 -15.60 -3.58
C ASN A 510 0.15 -14.26 -2.86
N LEU A 511 0.07 -13.14 -3.58
CA LEU A 511 -0.08 -11.80 -3.00
C LEU A 511 -1.33 -11.11 -3.51
N ALA A 512 -1.91 -10.25 -2.67
CA ALA A 512 -2.97 -9.31 -3.03
C ALA A 512 -2.48 -7.88 -2.77
N LYS A 513 -3.04 -6.89 -3.49
CA LYS A 513 -2.60 -5.49 -3.42
C LYS A 513 -2.73 -4.88 -2.01
N SER A 514 -3.67 -5.35 -1.19
CA SER A 514 -3.85 -4.92 0.20
C SER A 514 -4.16 -6.12 1.09
N VAL A 515 -3.49 -6.19 2.24
CA VAL A 515 -3.75 -7.17 3.29
C VAL A 515 -4.76 -6.57 4.27
N THR A 516 -6.04 -6.88 4.08
CA THR A 516 -7.16 -6.32 4.86
C THR A 516 -7.68 -7.25 5.95
N VAL A 517 -7.08 -8.44 6.05
CA VAL A 517 -7.43 -9.50 6.99
C VAL A 517 -6.13 -10.17 7.46
N GLU A 518 -6.12 -10.69 8.69
CA GLU A 518 -5.00 -11.46 9.25
C GLU A 518 -4.87 -12.85 8.60
#